data_AF-A0A7Y2YT47-F1
#
_entry.id   AF-A0A7Y2YT47-F1
#
_cell.length_a   1.000
_cell.length_b   1.000
_cell.length_c   1.000
_cell.angle_alpha   90.00
_cell.angle_beta   90.00
_cell.angle_gamma   90.00
#
_symmetry.space_group_name_H-M   'P 1'
#
loop_
_entity.id
_entity.type
_entity.pdbx_description
1 polymer ?
#
loop_
_entity_poly.entity_id
_entity_poly.type
_entity_poly.pdbx_seq_one_letter_code
_entity_poly.pdbx_strand_id
1 'polypeptide(L)' 'MTRDPLDESFPLGDGVADAAAHVDCPYCGAEVELPLDPGGGAIQRYVEDCEVCCRPWQLTVRWGPSGAATVEARTDEG' A
#
# COMPACT_ATOMS: atom_id res chain seq x y z
N MET A 1 -26.95 -1.45 -29.51
CA MET A 1 -25.70 -1.86 -28.84
C MET A 1 -24.68 -0.75 -29.10
N THR A 2 -24.89 0.42 -28.50
CA THR A 2 -24.03 1.57 -28.71
C THR A 2 -22.86 1.43 -27.74
N ARG A 3 -21.65 1.20 -28.27
CA ARG A 3 -20.41 1.29 -27.50
C ARG A 3 -20.35 2.70 -26.91
N ASP A 4 -20.32 2.77 -25.59
CA ASP A 4 -20.16 4.02 -24.87
C ASP A 4 -18.73 4.56 -25.10
N PRO A 5 -18.56 5.79 -25.61
CA PRO A 5 -17.25 6.35 -25.95
C PRO A 5 -16.38 6.71 -24.74
N LEU A 6 -16.87 6.51 -23.50
CA LEU A 6 -16.09 6.75 -22.29
C LEU A 6 -15.09 5.63 -21.97
N ASP A 7 -15.14 4.49 -22.68
CA ASP A 7 -14.17 3.39 -22.55
C ASP A 7 -12.82 3.71 -23.25
N GLU A 8 -12.80 4.66 -24.20
CA GLU A 8 -11.67 4.87 -25.12
C GLU A 8 -10.86 6.17 -24.88
N SER A 9 -11.22 7.00 -23.89
CA SER A 9 -10.59 8.32 -23.66
C SER A 9 -9.65 8.41 -22.46
N PHE A 10 -9.44 7.31 -21.74
CA PHE A 10 -8.35 7.20 -20.78
C PHE A 10 -7.37 6.19 -21.33
N PRO A 11 -6.27 6.60 -22.01
CA PRO A 11 -5.16 5.68 -22.16
C PRO A 11 -4.82 5.23 -20.74
N LEU A 12 -5.06 3.95 -20.44
CA LEU A 12 -4.54 3.32 -19.24
C LEU A 12 -3.05 3.63 -19.27
N GLY A 13 -2.61 4.57 -18.43
CA GLY A 13 -1.27 4.48 -17.92
C GLY A 13 -1.22 3.08 -17.34
N ASP A 14 -0.48 2.19 -17.99
CA ASP A 14 -0.17 0.88 -17.46
C ASP A 14 0.56 0.98 -16.10
N GLY A 15 0.96 2.19 -15.69
CA GLY A 15 1.31 2.63 -14.34
C GLY A 15 0.11 2.78 -13.39
N VAL A 16 -0.57 1.67 -13.10
CA VAL A 16 -1.35 1.57 -11.87
C VAL A 16 -0.35 1.46 -10.70
N ALA A 17 -0.50 2.31 -9.70
CA ALA A 17 0.26 2.15 -8.47
C ALA A 17 -0.12 0.81 -7.80
N ASP A 18 0.83 0.17 -7.13
CA ASP A 18 0.54 -1.04 -6.35
C ASP A 18 -0.63 -0.79 -5.40
N ALA A 19 -1.66 -1.65 -5.43
CA ALA A 19 -2.86 -1.46 -4.62
C ALA A 19 -2.75 -2.10 -3.22
N ALA A 20 -1.83 -3.06 -3.06
CA ALA A 20 -1.60 -3.77 -1.80
C ALA A 20 -0.15 -4.30 -1.71
N ALA A 21 0.32 -4.59 -0.50
CA ALA A 21 1.59 -5.27 -0.24
C ALA A 21 1.46 -6.29 0.88
N HIS A 22 2.26 -7.36 0.82
CA HIS A 22 2.37 -8.34 1.90
C HIS A 22 3.55 -7.99 2.80
N VAL A 23 3.32 -7.96 4.12
CA VAL A 23 4.35 -7.58 5.09
C VAL A 23 4.28 -8.49 6.32
N ASP A 24 5.44 -8.96 6.77
CA ASP A 24 5.55 -9.74 7.99
C ASP A 24 5.48 -8.85 9.23
N CYS A 25 4.63 -9.22 10.17
CA CYS A 25 4.54 -8.56 11.46
C CYS A 25 5.84 -8.73 12.27
N PRO A 26 6.54 -7.64 12.67
CA PRO A 26 7.78 -7.72 13.43
C PRO A 26 7.55 -8.24 14.86
N TYR A 27 6.29 -8.40 15.24
CA TYR A 27 5.86 -8.81 16.56
C TYR A 27 5.50 -10.29 16.65
N CYS A 28 4.62 -10.79 15.77
CA CYS A 28 4.15 -12.18 15.79
C CYS A 28 4.64 -13.02 14.61
N GLY A 29 5.23 -12.38 13.58
CA GLY A 29 5.71 -13.05 12.37
C GLY A 29 4.61 -13.47 11.40
N ALA A 30 3.37 -13.02 11.58
CA ALA A 30 2.31 -13.28 10.61
C ALA A 30 2.46 -12.39 9.37
N GLU A 31 2.20 -12.95 8.19
CA GLU A 31 2.07 -12.20 6.93
C GLU A 31 0.71 -11.51 6.90
N VAL A 32 0.71 -10.20 6.67
CA VAL A 32 -0.49 -9.34 6.60
C VAL A 32 -0.53 -8.67 5.23
N GLU A 33 -1.71 -8.65 4.60
CA GLU A 33 -1.95 -7.87 3.38
C GLU A 33 -2.35 -6.44 3.75
N LEU A 34 -1.59 -5.45 3.29
CA LEU A 34 -1.80 -4.04 3.57
C LEU A 34 -2.34 -3.34 2.32
N PRO A 35 -3.54 -2.70 2.36
CA PRO A 35 -4.01 -1.86 1.27
C PRO A 35 -3.17 -0.58 1.20
N LEU A 36 -2.82 -0.16 -0.01
CA LEU A 36 -1.97 1.01 -0.26
C LEU A 36 -2.73 2.09 -1.03
N ASP A 37 -2.54 3.35 -0.59
CA ASP A 37 -3.11 4.53 -1.26
C ASP A 37 -1.99 5.51 -1.66
N PRO A 38 -1.72 5.71 -2.96
CA PRO A 38 -0.71 6.66 -3.42
C PRO A 38 -1.12 8.13 -3.22
N GLY A 39 -2.38 8.41 -2.86
CA GLY A 39 -2.91 9.77 -2.66
C GLY A 39 -2.27 10.55 -1.53
N GLY A 40 -1.59 9.89 -0.58
CA GLY A 40 -0.92 10.53 0.55
C GLY A 40 0.50 11.05 0.28
N GLY A 41 0.97 10.97 -0.97
CA GLY A 41 2.28 11.45 -1.39
C GLY A 41 3.36 10.37 -1.44
N ALA A 42 4.56 10.72 -1.91
CA ALA A 42 5.61 9.76 -2.26
C ALA A 42 6.18 8.94 -1.08
N ILE A 43 6.06 9.47 0.15
CA ILE A 43 6.47 8.78 1.37
C ILE A 43 5.37 8.96 2.41
N GLN A 44 4.80 7.85 2.87
CA GLN A 44 3.77 7.83 3.90
C GLN A 44 4.31 7.09 5.13
N ARG A 45 3.98 7.61 6.32
CA ARG A 45 4.28 6.97 7.60
C ARG A 45 3.04 7.00 8.45
N TYR A 46 2.62 5.85 8.93
CA TYR A 46 1.45 5.70 9.78
C TYR A 46 1.64 4.52 10.72
N VAL A 47 0.88 4.53 11.81
CA VAL A 47 0.80 3.42 12.75
C VAL A 47 -0.52 2.71 12.49
N GLU A 48 -0.45 1.39 12.41
CA GLU A 48 -1.62 0.50 12.34
C GLU A 48 -1.51 -0.54 13.47
N ASP A 49 -2.54 -1.34 13.69
CA ASP A 49 -2.45 -2.51 14.57
C ASP A 49 -2.36 -3.76 13.71
N CYS A 50 -1.48 -4.71 14.08
CA CYS A 50 -1.47 -6.01 13.40
C CYS A 50 -2.80 -6.74 13.61
N GLU A 51 -3.45 -7.16 12.52
CA GLU A 51 -4.73 -7.88 12.56
C GLU A 51 -4.69 -9.23 13.31
N VAL A 52 -3.49 -9.79 13.49
CA VAL A 52 -3.29 -11.08 14.17
C VAL A 52 -3.00 -10.92 15.66
N CYS A 53 -2.10 -10.01 16.05
CA CYS A 53 -1.65 -9.87 17.44
C CYS A 53 -2.03 -8.55 18.12
N CYS A 54 -2.76 -7.67 17.43
CA CYS A 54 -3.25 -6.38 17.92
C CYS A 54 -2.15 -5.49 18.54
N ARG A 55 -0.91 -5.58 18.05
CA ARG A 55 0.19 -4.74 18.50
C ARG A 55 0.40 -3.61 17.49
N PRO A 56 0.57 -2.36 17.96
CA PRO A 56 0.79 -1.23 17.09
C PRO A 56 2.18 -1.33 16.45
N TRP A 57 2.23 -1.23 15.13
CA TRP A 57 3.46 -1.21 14.33
C TRP A 57 3.51 0.03 13.44
N GLN A 58 4.71 0.56 13.25
CA GLN A 58 4.92 1.69 12.36
C GLN A 58 5.21 1.18 10.94
N LEU A 59 4.39 1.63 9.99
CA LEU A 59 4.52 1.34 8.57
C LEU A 59 5.12 2.55 7.86
N THR A 60 6.07 2.31 6.96
CA THR A 60 6.60 3.32 6.03
C THR A 60 6.43 2.82 4.60
N VAL A 61 5.62 3.53 3.82
CA VAL A 61 5.37 3.25 2.39
C VAL A 61 6.12 4.26 1.55
N ARG A 62 6.85 3.79 0.53
CA ARG A 62 7.57 4.62 -0.44
C ARG A 62 7.12 4.28 -1.85
N TRP A 63 6.74 5.29 -2.60
CA TRP A 63 6.30 5.14 -3.98
C TRP A 63 7.42 5.50 -4.96
N GLY A 64 7.73 4.59 -5.86
CA GLY A 64 8.62 4.81 -6.98
C GLY A 64 7.94 5.55 -8.14
N PRO A 65 8.72 6.08 -9.09
CA PRO A 65 8.19 6.80 -10.26
C PRO A 65 7.36 5.90 -11.20
N SER A 66 7.45 4.57 -11.07
CA SER A 66 6.65 3.60 -11.83
C SER A 66 5.32 3.22 -11.14
N GLY A 67 5.04 3.75 -9.95
CA GLY A 67 3.92 3.31 -9.12
C GLY A 67 4.22 2.11 -8.22
N ALA A 68 5.45 1.59 -8.25
CA ALA A 68 5.87 0.50 -7.36
C ALA A 68 5.96 0.98 -5.90
N ALA A 69 5.42 0.21 -4.97
CA ALA A 69 5.50 0.47 -3.54
C ALA A 69 6.61 -0.34 -2.88
N THR A 70 7.28 0.27 -1.90
CA THR A 70 8.13 -0.44 -0.94
C THR A 70 7.63 -0.15 0.45
N VAL A 71 7.32 -1.22 1.20
CA VAL A 71 6.78 -1.12 2.56
C VAL A 71 7.80 -1.64 3.56
N GLU A 72 8.04 -0.85 4.60
CA GLU A 72 8.85 -1.25 5.76
C GLU A 72 7.96 -1.25 7.01
N ALA A 73 7.91 -2.37 7.72
CA ALA A 73 7.32 -2.46 9.05
C ALA A 73 8.39 -2.40 10.14
N ARG A 74 8.11 -1.63 11.20
CA ARG A 74 8.95 -1.54 12.40
C ARG A 74 8.08 -1.63 13.64
N THR A 75 8.66 -2.09 14.74
CA THR A 75 8.01 -2.00 16.04
C THR A 75 7.87 -0.54 16.42
N ASP A 76 6.69 -0.14 16.91
CA ASP A 76 6.52 1.16 17.54
C ASP A 76 7.29 1.14 18.86
N GLU A 77 8.40 1.88 18.92
CA GLU A 77 9.07 2.18 20.18
C GLU A 77 8.34 3.38 20.79
N GLY A 78 7.28 3.10 21.53
CA GLY A 78 6.55 4.12 22.30
C GLY A 78 7.43 4.88 23.28
#